data_AF-A0A0N8GMU3-F1
#
_entry.id   AF-A0A0N8GMU3-F1
#
_cell.length_a   1.000
_cell.length_b   1.000
_cell.length_c   1.000
_cell.angle_alpha   90.00
_cell.angle_beta   90.00
_cell.angle_gamma   90.00
#
_symmetry.space_group_name_H-M   'P 1'
#
loop_
_entity.id
_entity.type
_entity.pdbx_description
1 polymer ?
#
loop_
_entity_poly.entity_id
_entity_poly.type
_entity_poly.pdbx_seq_one_letter_code
_entity_poly.pdbx_strand_id
1 'polypeptide(L)'
;MDDFLPEPSRISENGLTAEQRRTLEGLLFILNHESNTHLRLKAVRALSRFEEMSALRTLAELALYEEDQPVRQAAHQELVNLFGEESDAFLESIRSEFEGQEEAEDDPFPFSSPRMDPIISQPVSEYSFSPVVQEERTPVWVWLLIVLFVFGGILLFVLR
;
A
#
# COMPACT_ATOMS: atom_id res chain seq x y z
N MET A 1 -13.99 43.12 29.47
CA MET A 1 -14.62 41.80 29.55
C MET A 1 -14.36 41.12 28.22
N ASP A 2 -13.18 40.51 28.10
CA ASP A 2 -12.87 39.65 26.96
C ASP A 2 -13.18 38.23 27.43
N ASP A 3 -14.45 37.85 27.30
CA ASP A 3 -14.88 36.46 27.39
C ASP A 3 -14.30 35.74 26.16
N PHE A 4 -13.03 35.37 26.29
CA PHE A 4 -12.39 34.38 25.43
C PHE A 4 -13.06 33.05 25.76
N LEU A 5 -14.21 32.81 25.13
CA LEU A 5 -14.91 31.54 25.20
C LEU A 5 -13.94 30.47 24.67
N PRO A 6 -13.60 29.42 25.44
CA PRO A 6 -12.88 28.29 24.89
C PRO A 6 -13.76 27.68 23.81
N GLU A 7 -13.30 27.72 22.56
CA GLU A 7 -13.93 27.04 21.43
C GLU A 7 -14.27 25.61 21.87
N PRO A 8 -15.55 25.20 21.86
CA PRO A 8 -15.89 23.83 22.15
C PRO A 8 -15.20 22.98 21.09
N SER A 9 -14.23 22.18 21.52
CA SER A 9 -13.62 21.12 20.72
C SER A 9 -14.73 20.44 19.93
N ARG A 10 -14.74 20.66 18.61
CA ARG A 10 -15.80 20.21 17.71
C ARG A 10 -16.09 18.75 17.99
N ILE A 11 -17.22 18.50 18.66
CA ILE A 11 -17.71 17.15 18.91
C ILE A 11 -18.01 16.61 17.52
N SER A 12 -17.14 15.73 17.04
CA SER A 12 -17.30 15.11 15.73
C SER A 12 -18.36 14.03 15.89
N GLU A 13 -19.60 14.42 15.64
CA GLU A 13 -20.77 13.58 15.91
C GLU A 13 -20.95 12.43 14.91
N ASN A 14 -20.10 12.29 13.88
CA ASN A 14 -20.14 11.15 12.92
C ASN A 14 -18.88 11.01 12.01
N GLY A 15 -17.67 11.32 12.49
CA GLY A 15 -16.46 11.04 11.69
C GLY A 15 -15.13 11.41 12.36
N LEU A 16 -14.01 11.05 11.75
CA LEU A 16 -12.68 11.41 12.28
C LEU A 16 -12.49 12.92 12.44
N THR A 17 -11.90 13.32 13.56
CA THR A 17 -11.34 14.66 13.72
C THR A 17 -10.21 14.88 12.71
N ALA A 18 -9.87 16.15 12.45
CA ALA A 18 -8.76 16.49 11.57
C ALA A 18 -7.42 15.90 12.07
N GLU A 19 -7.24 15.77 13.37
CA GLU A 19 -6.05 15.16 13.98
C GLU A 19 -6.03 13.64 13.78
N GLN A 20 -7.16 12.97 14.02
CA GLN A 20 -7.28 11.54 13.78
C GLN A 20 -7.04 11.19 12.31
N ARG A 21 -7.55 11.99 11.37
CA ARG A 21 -7.32 11.81 9.94
C ARG A 21 -5.84 11.90 9.57
N ARG A 22 -5.14 12.92 10.06
CA ARG A 22 -3.68 13.05 9.85
C ARG A 22 -2.92 11.89 10.47
N THR A 23 -3.36 11.43 11.64
CA THR A 23 -2.76 10.28 12.31
C THR A 23 -2.94 9.02 11.48
N LEU A 24 -4.16 8.78 10.97
CA LEU A 24 -4.47 7.66 10.09
C LEU A 24 -3.57 7.70 8.84
N GLU A 25 -3.49 8.83 8.16
CA GLU A 25 -2.61 9.02 6.99
C GLU A 25 -1.14 8.73 7.31
N GLY A 26 -0.65 9.20 8.46
CA GLY A 26 0.72 8.93 8.90
C GLY A 26 0.98 7.44 9.20
N LEU A 27 0.00 6.73 9.77
CA LEU A 27 0.10 5.30 10.01
C LEU A 27 0.13 4.51 8.70
N LEU A 28 -0.74 4.86 7.74
CA LEU A 28 -0.75 4.27 6.40
C LEU A 28 0.58 4.52 5.67
N PHE A 29 1.16 5.71 5.83
CA PHE A 29 2.47 6.02 5.27
C PHE A 29 3.56 5.09 5.82
N ILE A 30 3.60 4.89 7.15
CA ILE A 30 4.56 3.98 7.80
C ILE A 30 4.40 2.55 7.29
N LEU A 31 3.16 2.04 7.18
CA LEU A 31 2.93 0.65 6.74
C LEU A 31 3.50 0.35 5.35
N ASN A 32 3.42 1.33 4.45
CA ASN A 32 3.79 1.19 3.04
C ASN A 32 5.25 1.55 2.73
N HIS A 33 5.88 2.44 3.51
CA HIS A 33 7.19 2.99 3.17
C HIS A 33 8.30 2.68 4.18
N GLU A 34 7.95 2.25 5.39
CA GLU A 34 8.95 1.94 6.41
C GLU A 34 9.47 0.51 6.23
N SER A 35 10.79 0.35 6.20
CA SER A 35 11.46 -0.95 6.10
C SER A 35 11.53 -1.69 7.44
N ASN A 36 11.49 -0.96 8.55
CA ASN A 36 11.58 -1.52 9.88
C ASN A 36 10.28 -2.22 10.28
N THR A 37 10.26 -3.55 10.22
CA THR A 37 9.14 -4.40 10.63
C THR A 37 8.57 -4.04 12.01
N HIS A 38 9.40 -3.66 12.98
CA HIS A 38 8.91 -3.31 14.33
C HIS A 38 8.09 -2.01 14.33
N LEU A 39 8.43 -1.03 13.48
CA LEU A 39 7.63 0.18 13.30
C LEU A 39 6.33 -0.12 12.55
N ARG A 40 6.38 -0.96 11.50
CA ARG A 40 5.18 -1.43 10.79
C ARG A 40 4.21 -2.13 11.73
N LEU A 41 4.70 -3.05 12.58
CA LEU A 41 3.89 -3.74 13.59
C LEU A 41 3.23 -2.78 14.59
N LYS A 42 3.93 -1.71 15.00
CA LYS A 42 3.32 -0.67 15.84
C LYS A 42 2.22 0.07 15.09
N ALA A 43 2.43 0.35 13.80
CA ALA A 43 1.43 1.02 12.98
C ALA A 43 0.18 0.15 12.79
N VAL A 44 0.33 -1.17 12.55
CA VAL A 44 -0.80 -2.13 12.49
C VAL A 44 -1.64 -2.06 13.77
N ARG A 45 -1.02 -2.17 14.95
CA ARG A 45 -1.74 -2.12 16.24
C ARG A 45 -2.35 -0.75 16.55
N ALA A 46 -1.80 0.33 15.97
CA ALA A 46 -2.38 1.66 16.12
C ALA A 46 -3.57 1.83 15.18
N LEU A 47 -3.50 1.24 13.98
CA LEU A 47 -4.53 1.30 12.95
C LEU A 47 -5.82 0.61 13.41
N SER A 48 -5.75 -0.48 14.18
CA SER A 48 -6.92 -1.18 14.72
C SER A 48 -7.77 -0.37 15.70
N ARG A 49 -7.25 0.77 16.16
CA ARG A 49 -8.00 1.71 17.03
C ARG A 49 -8.91 2.65 16.24
N PHE A 50 -8.83 2.62 14.91
CA PHE A 50 -9.67 3.41 14.03
C PHE A 50 -10.80 2.53 13.50
N GLU A 51 -12.04 2.92 13.78
CA GLU A 51 -13.25 2.22 13.30
C GLU A 51 -13.63 2.58 11.86
N GLU A 52 -12.82 3.40 11.19
CA GLU A 52 -13.04 3.80 9.81
C GLU A 52 -12.84 2.62 8.86
N MET A 53 -13.73 2.47 7.87
CA MET A 53 -13.64 1.39 6.90
C MET A 53 -12.32 1.37 6.13
N SER A 54 -11.69 2.53 5.90
CA SER A 54 -10.38 2.58 5.25
C SER A 54 -9.28 1.92 6.09
N ALA A 55 -9.31 2.09 7.41
CA ALA A 55 -8.37 1.46 8.33
C ALA A 55 -8.60 -0.06 8.38
N LEU A 56 -9.86 -0.47 8.48
CA LEU A 56 -10.26 -1.89 8.54
C LEU A 56 -9.96 -2.63 7.22
N ARG A 57 -10.24 -2.00 6.08
CA ARG A 57 -9.86 -2.51 4.75
C ARG A 57 -8.35 -2.68 4.64
N THR A 58 -7.58 -1.68 5.07
CA THR A 58 -6.11 -1.78 5.06
C THR A 58 -5.64 -2.96 5.93
N LEU A 59 -6.20 -3.17 7.12
CA LEU A 59 -5.87 -4.32 7.95
C LEU A 59 -6.21 -5.64 7.26
N ALA A 60 -7.35 -5.74 6.56
CA ALA A 60 -7.72 -6.92 5.79
C ALA A 60 -6.74 -7.18 4.63
N GLU A 61 -6.39 -6.16 3.86
CA GLU A 61 -5.39 -6.28 2.79
C GLU A 61 -4.05 -6.77 3.32
N LEU A 62 -3.58 -6.22 4.46
CA LEU A 62 -2.36 -6.69 5.11
C LEU A 62 -2.51 -8.14 5.59
N ALA A 63 -3.66 -8.53 6.14
CA ALA A 63 -3.87 -9.91 6.59
C ALA A 63 -3.87 -10.93 5.43
N LEU A 64 -4.32 -10.51 4.25
CA LEU A 64 -4.43 -11.37 3.06
C LEU A 64 -3.14 -11.44 2.24
N TYR A 65 -2.50 -10.29 1.98
CA TYR A 65 -1.52 -10.16 0.92
C TYR A 65 -0.14 -9.67 1.38
N GLU A 66 0.02 -9.24 2.63
CA GLU A 66 1.32 -8.78 3.13
C GLU A 66 2.38 -9.89 3.05
N GLU A 67 3.56 -9.58 2.55
CA GLU A 67 4.65 -10.56 2.44
C GLU A 67 5.31 -10.85 3.80
N ASP A 68 5.54 -9.78 4.60
CA ASP A 68 6.15 -9.87 5.92
C ASP A 68 5.24 -10.64 6.89
N GLN A 69 5.60 -11.90 7.16
CA GLN A 69 4.80 -12.84 7.92
C GLN A 69 4.42 -12.34 9.33
N PRO A 70 5.33 -11.74 10.11
CA PRO A 70 4.98 -11.04 11.35
C PRO A 70 3.89 -9.97 11.17
N VAL A 71 3.97 -9.13 10.13
CA VAL A 71 3.02 -8.04 9.90
C VAL A 71 1.66 -8.58 9.48
N ARG A 72 1.65 -9.58 8.58
CA ARG A 72 0.44 -10.29 8.15
C ARG A 72 -0.31 -10.90 9.33
N GLN A 73 0.41 -11.61 10.21
CA GLN A 73 -0.19 -12.22 11.40
C GLN A 73 -0.71 -11.18 12.39
N ALA A 74 0.02 -10.09 12.58
CA ALA A 74 -0.44 -9.02 13.46
C ALA A 74 -1.75 -8.40 12.93
N ALA A 75 -1.84 -8.12 11.62
CA ALA A 75 -3.04 -7.57 11.03
C ALA A 75 -4.25 -8.51 11.18
N HIS A 76 -4.05 -9.80 10.91
CA HIS A 76 -5.07 -10.83 11.13
C HIS A 76 -5.51 -10.87 12.60
N GLN A 77 -4.58 -10.87 13.55
CA GLN A 77 -4.90 -10.90 14.97
C GLN A 77 -5.69 -9.66 15.41
N GLU A 78 -5.36 -8.47 14.89
CA GLU A 78 -6.13 -7.26 15.17
C GLU A 78 -7.56 -7.37 14.62
N LEU A 79 -7.77 -7.94 13.44
CA LEU A 79 -9.11 -8.20 12.90
C LEU A 79 -9.90 -9.20 13.76
N VAL A 80 -9.26 -10.28 14.21
CA VAL A 80 -9.89 -11.24 15.16
C VAL A 80 -10.25 -10.53 16.47
N ASN A 81 -9.42 -9.61 16.96
CA ASN A 81 -9.73 -8.87 18.19
C ASN A 81 -10.94 -7.93 18.01
N LEU A 82 -11.12 -7.37 16.81
CA LEU A 82 -12.20 -6.43 16.50
C LEU A 82 -13.53 -7.14 16.20
N PHE A 83 -13.49 -8.23 15.43
CA PHE A 83 -14.68 -8.88 14.87
C PHE A 83 -14.96 -10.27 15.45
N GLY A 84 -14.00 -10.86 16.18
CA GLY A 84 -14.14 -12.22 16.71
C GLY A 84 -14.36 -13.24 15.60
N GLU A 85 -15.45 -14.00 15.71
CA GLU A 85 -15.84 -15.04 14.76
C GLU A 85 -16.17 -14.48 13.36
N GLU A 86 -16.55 -13.21 13.26
CA GLU A 86 -16.87 -12.55 11.98
C GLU A 86 -15.64 -12.09 11.20
N SER A 87 -14.43 -12.23 11.76
CA SER A 87 -13.19 -11.80 11.10
C SER A 87 -12.93 -12.53 9.78
N ASP A 88 -13.15 -13.84 9.73
CA ASP A 88 -12.99 -14.64 8.52
C ASP A 88 -14.01 -14.24 7.45
N ALA A 89 -15.27 -14.01 7.84
CA ALA A 89 -16.32 -13.55 6.93
C ALA A 89 -15.99 -12.17 6.34
N PHE A 90 -15.44 -11.27 7.16
CA PHE A 90 -14.97 -9.97 6.69
C PHE A 90 -13.82 -10.12 5.69
N LEU A 91 -12.82 -10.96 5.98
CA LEU A 91 -11.71 -11.22 5.07
C LEU A 91 -12.16 -11.81 3.73
N GLU A 92 -13.10 -12.75 3.74
CA GLU A 92 -13.68 -13.31 2.51
C GLU A 92 -14.41 -12.25 1.68
N SER A 93 -15.10 -11.32 2.33
CA SER A 93 -15.78 -10.21 1.64
C SER A 93 -14.79 -9.31 0.90
N ILE A 94 -13.65 -9.01 1.54
CA ILE A 94 -12.58 -8.23 0.93
C ILE A 94 -11.91 -9.02 -0.19
N ARG A 95 -11.59 -10.30 0.02
CA ARG A 95 -11.00 -11.15 -1.03
C ARG A 95 -11.90 -11.22 -2.27
N SER A 96 -13.19 -11.46 -2.08
CA SER A 96 -14.16 -11.56 -3.19
C SER A 96 -14.25 -10.25 -3.99
N GLU A 97 -14.08 -9.10 -3.33
CA GLU A 97 -14.06 -7.79 -4.00
C GLU A 97 -12.83 -7.64 -4.92
N PHE A 98 -11.68 -8.15 -4.51
CA PHE A 98 -10.46 -8.16 -5.34
C PHE A 98 -10.56 -9.16 -6.49
N GLU A 99 -11.07 -10.37 -6.25
CA GLU A 99 -11.21 -11.41 -7.28
C GLU A 99 -12.28 -11.05 -8.34
N GLY A 100 -13.40 -10.46 -7.92
CA GLY A 100 -14.44 -9.97 -8.84
C GLY A 100 -14.00 -8.81 -9.75
N GLN A 101 -12.81 -8.26 -9.51
CA GLN A 101 -12.20 -7.22 -10.35
C GLN A 101 -11.35 -7.81 -11.49
N GLU A 102 -10.98 -9.10 -11.41
CA GLU A 102 -10.20 -9.80 -12.44
C GLU A 102 -11.08 -10.60 -13.44
N GLU A 103 -12.31 -10.97 -13.09
CA GLU A 103 -13.22 -11.78 -13.94
C GLU A 103 -14.02 -10.99 -15.01
N ALA A 104 -13.72 -9.70 -15.22
CA ALA A 104 -14.36 -8.91 -16.28
C ALA A 104 -13.67 -9.02 -17.67
N GLU A 105 -12.84 -10.06 -17.90
CA GLU A 105 -12.21 -10.34 -19.20
C GLU A 105 -12.42 -11.79 -19.71
N ASP A 106 -13.42 -12.53 -19.22
CA ASP A 106 -13.87 -13.77 -19.89
C ASP A 106 -15.03 -13.46 -20.86
N ASP A 107 -14.71 -12.78 -21.96
CA ASP A 107 -15.58 -12.73 -23.14
C ASP A 107 -15.26 -13.97 -24.02
N PRO A 108 -16.13 -14.99 -24.09
CA PRO A 108 -15.85 -16.20 -24.84
C PRO A 108 -16.08 -15.90 -26.32
N PHE A 109 -15.11 -15.29 -27.01
CA PHE A 109 -15.19 -15.08 -28.45
C PHE A 109 -15.42 -16.43 -29.15
N PRO A 110 -16.60 -16.69 -29.74
CA PRO A 110 -16.76 -17.83 -30.61
C PRO A 110 -15.99 -17.50 -31.88
N PHE A 111 -14.92 -18.24 -32.16
CA PHE A 111 -14.24 -18.22 -33.44
C PHE A 111 -15.21 -18.65 -34.56
N SER A 112 -16.10 -17.74 -34.96
CA SER A 112 -16.85 -17.82 -36.20
C SER A 112 -15.93 -17.24 -37.26
N SER A 113 -15.29 -18.11 -38.04
CA SER A 113 -14.39 -17.73 -39.13
C SER A 113 -15.08 -16.77 -40.09
N PRO A 114 -14.63 -15.51 -40.22
CA PRO A 114 -15.09 -14.64 -41.29
C PRO A 114 -14.19 -14.87 -42.50
N ARG A 115 -14.75 -15.61 -43.45
CA ARG A 115 -14.56 -15.53 -44.90
C ARG A 115 -13.59 -14.41 -45.35
N MET A 116 -12.47 -14.79 -45.96
CA MET A 116 -11.59 -13.88 -46.68
C MET A 116 -12.31 -13.28 -47.90
N ASP A 117 -12.35 -11.95 -47.98
CA ASP A 117 -12.48 -11.17 -49.21
C ASP A 117 -11.43 -10.03 -49.19
N PRO A 118 -10.85 -9.61 -50.33
CA PRO A 118 -9.53 -8.98 -50.38
C PRO A 118 -9.54 -7.45 -50.55
N ILE A 119 -8.45 -6.82 -50.06
CA ILE A 119 -7.85 -5.53 -50.45
C ILE A 119 -8.64 -4.25 -50.09
N ILE A 120 -8.05 -3.41 -49.23
CA ILE A 120 -7.55 -2.05 -49.56
C ILE A 120 -6.56 -1.64 -48.46
N SER A 121 -5.34 -1.34 -48.87
CA SER A 121 -4.24 -0.83 -48.05
C SER A 121 -4.58 0.55 -47.47
N GLN A 122 -4.40 0.72 -46.16
CA GLN A 122 -4.18 2.04 -45.57
C GLN A 122 -2.89 2.02 -44.74
N PRO A 123 -2.04 3.06 -44.87
CA PRO A 123 -0.71 3.08 -44.28
C PRO A 123 -0.84 3.12 -42.75
N VAL A 124 -0.22 2.14 -42.10
CA VAL A 124 -0.09 2.10 -40.64
C VAL A 124 0.74 3.31 -40.23
N SER A 125 0.07 4.30 -39.67
CA SER A 125 0.70 5.44 -39.02
C SER A 125 1.71 4.94 -38.01
N GLU A 126 2.93 5.47 -38.12
CA GLU A 126 4.04 5.32 -37.18
C GLU A 126 3.55 5.52 -35.73
N TYR A 127 3.42 4.42 -34.98
CA TYR A 127 3.38 4.50 -33.53
C TYR A 127 4.80 4.24 -33.03
N SER A 128 5.52 5.34 -32.82
CA SER A 128 6.82 5.37 -32.19
C SER A 128 6.67 4.85 -30.75
N PHE A 129 7.31 3.73 -30.44
CA PHE A 129 7.40 3.22 -29.08
C PHE A 129 8.17 4.23 -28.22
N SER A 130 7.50 4.83 -27.24
CA SER A 130 8.17 5.58 -26.17
C SER A 130 9.12 4.63 -25.42
N PRO A 131 10.41 4.98 -25.25
CA PRO A 131 11.31 4.12 -24.50
C PRO A 131 10.87 4.12 -23.03
N VAL A 132 10.54 2.93 -22.52
CA VAL A 132 10.39 2.70 -21.09
C VAL A 132 11.70 3.14 -20.42
N VAL A 133 11.62 4.18 -19.60
CA VAL A 133 12.73 4.59 -18.73
C VAL A 133 13.03 3.39 -17.83
N GLN A 134 14.13 2.69 -18.12
CA GLN A 134 14.66 1.68 -17.22
C GLN A 134 15.09 2.39 -15.95
N GLU A 135 14.49 2.04 -14.82
CA GLU A 135 14.99 2.42 -13.51
C GLU A 135 16.45 1.95 -13.39
N GLU A 136 17.35 2.93 -13.41
CA GLU A 136 18.77 2.72 -13.23
C GLU A 136 19.00 2.20 -11.81
N ARG A 137 18.98 0.86 -11.66
CA ARG A 137 19.40 0.19 -10.43
C ARG A 137 20.75 0.78 -10.03
N THR A 138 20.80 1.35 -8.83
CA THR A 138 22.03 1.98 -8.33
C THR A 138 23.18 0.99 -8.47
N PRO A 139 24.16 1.30 -9.33
CA PRO A 139 25.19 0.33 -9.67
C PRO A 139 26.03 0.02 -8.42
N VAL A 140 26.40 -1.25 -8.26
CA VAL A 140 27.04 -1.80 -7.05
C VAL A 140 28.35 -1.08 -6.68
N TRP A 141 29.04 -0.49 -7.65
CA TRP A 141 30.24 0.33 -7.41
C TRP A 141 29.98 1.58 -6.53
N VAL A 142 28.75 2.13 -6.51
CA VAL A 142 28.40 3.28 -5.67
C VAL A 142 28.34 2.85 -4.21
N TRP A 143 27.75 1.68 -3.93
CA TRP A 143 27.76 1.10 -2.59
C TRP A 143 29.17 0.80 -2.09
N LEU A 144 30.06 0.32 -2.97
CA LEU A 144 31.47 0.10 -2.61
C LEU A 144 32.17 1.41 -2.23
N LEU A 145 31.93 2.51 -2.95
CA LEU A 145 32.51 3.82 -2.62
C LEU A 145 32.00 4.33 -1.26
N ILE A 146 30.71 4.16 -0.98
CA ILE A 146 30.11 4.56 0.30
C ILE A 146 30.73 3.77 1.46
N VAL A 147 30.82 2.44 1.32
CA VAL A 147 31.43 1.59 2.36
C VAL A 147 32.90 1.96 2.58
N LEU A 148 33.67 2.19 1.51
CA LEU A 148 35.07 2.59 1.60
C LEU A 148 35.23 3.93 2.35
N PHE A 149 34.38 4.91 2.03
CA PHE A 149 34.43 6.24 2.66
C PHE A 149 34.12 6.17 4.17
N VAL A 150 33.08 5.43 4.54
CA VAL A 150 32.70 5.23 5.94
C VAL A 150 33.82 4.50 6.70
N PHE A 151 34.35 3.41 6.14
CA PHE A 151 35.41 2.64 6.79
C PHE A 151 36.71 3.44 6.93
N GLY A 152 37.09 4.20 5.91
CA GLY A 152 38.25 5.10 5.96
C GLY A 152 38.09 6.22 7.00
N GLY A 153 36.90 6.83 7.08
CA GLY A 153 36.59 7.85 8.08
C GLY A 153 36.64 7.31 9.51
N ILE A 154 36.10 6.11 9.75
CA ILE A 154 36.17 5.43 11.05
C ILE A 154 37.63 5.12 11.41
N LEU A 155 38.41 4.61 10.47
CA LEU A 155 39.82 4.26 10.71
C LEU A 155 40.65 5.51 11.06
N LEU A 156 40.42 6.63 10.38
CA LEU A 156 41.07 7.90 10.65
C LEU A 156 40.64 8.50 12.00
N PHE A 157 39.36 8.35 12.35
CA PHE A 157 38.83 8.80 13.66
C PHE A 157 39.42 8.01 14.84
N VAL A 158 39.67 6.71 14.68
CA VAL A 158 40.27 5.86 15.72
C VAL A 158 41.79 6.08 15.84
N LEU A 159 42.46 6.48 14.75
CA LEU A 159 43.91 6.76 14.75
C LEU A 159 44.27 8.20 15.15
N ARG A 160 43.29 9.07 15.41
CA ARG A 160 43.46 10.47 15.79
C ARG A 160 43.19 10.67 17.27
#